data_AF-F9Q0E1-F1
#
_entry.id   AF-F9Q0E1-F1
#
_cell.length_a   1.000
_cell.length_b   1.000
_cell.length_c   1.000
_cell.angle_alpha   90.00
_cell.angle_beta   90.00
_cell.angle_gamma   90.00
#
_symmetry.space_group_name_H-M   'P 1'
#
loop_
_entity.id
_entity.type
_entity.pdbx_description
1 polymer ?
#
loop_
_entity_poly.entity_id
_entity_poly.type
_entity_poly.pdbx_seq_one_letter_code
_entity_poly.pdbx_strand_id
1 'polypeptide(L)'
;MEKGKGANFLKPAFANILGAIICYAIVLILLLFRLGDIWPFFPIILVLTFLFLSIHSHYQKVAKQLRLYEGIEKRTYDGNLVLVLVGNVTRVSVGAINYAQSIGDEVLAMHISTKETAEKDQEILQEFADYFPNITLKNINTSYRDIITPSVKYVKRIAQEAKQKTTPLQSLSHSLSLTSLGKISCTIK
;
A
#
# COMPACT_ATOMS: atom_id res chain seq x y z
N MET A 1 14.12 4.83 39.18
CA MET A 1 14.22 3.50 39.82
C MET A 1 15.64 2.99 39.63
N GLU A 2 16.49 3.26 40.61
CA GLU A 2 17.93 3.00 40.56
C GLU A 2 18.17 1.56 41.06
N LYS A 3 18.55 0.64 40.16
CA LYS A 3 18.88 -0.74 40.52
C LYS A 3 20.28 -0.75 41.14
N GLY A 4 20.35 -0.75 42.47
CA GLY A 4 21.57 -0.98 43.23
C GLY A 4 22.20 -2.33 42.85
N LYS A 5 23.23 -2.28 41.99
CA LYS A 5 24.11 -3.41 41.69
C LYS A 5 25.31 -3.33 42.64
N GLY A 6 25.21 -3.97 43.81
CA GLY A 6 26.27 -3.91 44.82
C GLY A 6 26.49 -5.25 45.50
N ALA A 7 27.75 -5.68 45.56
CA ALA A 7 28.32 -6.77 46.35
C ALA A 7 28.09 -8.24 45.94
N ASN A 8 26.94 -8.64 45.36
CA ASN A 8 26.63 -10.08 45.17
C ASN A 8 26.56 -10.60 43.72
N PHE A 9 26.97 -9.82 42.70
CA PHE A 9 26.94 -10.29 41.30
C PHE A 9 27.97 -11.39 40.98
N LEU A 10 29.03 -11.51 41.78
CA LEU A 10 30.10 -12.49 41.56
C LEU A 10 29.61 -13.93 41.73
N LYS A 11 28.68 -14.20 42.65
CA LYS A 11 28.11 -15.53 42.89
C LYS A 11 27.31 -16.06 41.67
N PRO A 12 26.31 -15.34 41.13
CA PRO A 12 25.59 -15.77 39.94
C PRO A 12 26.46 -15.72 38.67
N ALA A 13 27.43 -14.79 38.57
CA ALA A 13 28.37 -14.77 37.47
C ALA A 13 29.27 -16.02 37.45
N PHE A 14 29.79 -16.43 38.61
CA PHE A 14 30.60 -17.65 38.72
C PHE A 14 29.80 -18.91 38.37
N ALA A 15 28.55 -19.01 38.81
CA ALA A 15 27.66 -20.10 38.44
C ALA A 15 27.38 -20.15 36.93
N ASN A 16 27.16 -19.00 36.28
CA ASN A 16 26.99 -18.91 34.82
C ASN A 16 28.26 -19.31 34.05
N ILE A 17 29.44 -18.87 34.51
CA ILE A 17 30.72 -19.21 33.90
C ILE A 17 31.00 -20.70 34.04
N LEU A 18 30.79 -21.28 35.23
CA LEU A 18 30.95 -22.71 35.45
C LEU A 18 30.00 -23.53 34.57
N GLY A 19 28.74 -23.09 34.46
CA GLY A 19 27.76 -23.68 33.54
C GLY A 19 28.21 -23.59 32.08
N ALA A 20 28.72 -22.44 31.64
CA ALA A 20 29.25 -22.25 30.29
C ALA A 20 30.45 -23.16 29.99
N ILE A 21 31.36 -23.36 30.96
CA ILE A 21 32.50 -24.28 30.83
C ILE A 21 32.03 -25.73 30.69
N ILE A 22 31.09 -26.16 31.52
CA ILE A 22 30.53 -27.53 31.45
C ILE A 22 29.83 -27.73 30.10
N CYS A 23 28.99 -26.79 29.66
CA CYS A 23 28.34 -26.84 28.35
C CYS A 23 29.36 -26.88 27.21
N TYR A 24 30.40 -26.03 27.26
CA TYR A 24 31.45 -26.02 26.25
C TYR A 24 32.21 -27.36 26.22
N ALA A 25 32.55 -27.94 27.37
CA ALA A 25 33.21 -29.24 27.45
C ALA A 25 32.35 -30.36 26.85
N ILE A 26 31.03 -30.35 27.10
CA ILE A 26 30.08 -31.30 26.50
C ILE A 26 30.01 -31.13 24.98
N VAL A 27 29.90 -29.89 24.48
CA VAL A 27 29.90 -29.65 23.03
C VAL A 27 31.22 -30.09 22.40
N LEU A 28 32.36 -29.82 23.06
CA LEU A 28 33.68 -30.17 22.58
C LEU A 28 33.86 -31.70 22.51
N ILE A 29 33.47 -32.44 23.56
CA ILE A 29 33.59 -33.90 23.55
C ILE A 29 32.67 -34.53 22.51
N LEU A 30 31.44 -34.01 22.35
CA LEU A 30 30.51 -34.47 21.30
C LEU A 30 31.08 -34.18 19.91
N LEU A 31 31.63 -32.99 19.70
CA LEU A 31 32.26 -32.63 18.44
C LEU A 31 33.42 -33.58 18.14
N LEU A 32 34.37 -33.78 19.05
CA LEU A 32 35.57 -34.61 18.79
C LEU A 32 35.27 -36.11 18.64
N PHE A 33 34.40 -36.68 19.47
CA PHE A 33 34.14 -38.13 19.46
C PHE A 33 32.99 -38.55 18.55
N ARG A 34 32.14 -37.61 18.13
CA ARG A 34 30.89 -37.91 17.41
C ARG A 34 30.63 -37.00 16.20
N LEU A 35 31.71 -36.55 15.53
CA LEU A 35 31.63 -35.72 14.30
C LEU A 35 30.68 -36.30 13.25
N GLY A 36 30.68 -37.63 13.06
CA GLY A 36 29.90 -38.31 12.03
C GLY A 36 28.38 -38.14 12.16
N ASP A 37 27.87 -37.91 13.37
CA ASP A 37 26.43 -37.70 13.60
C ASP A 37 26.06 -36.20 13.66
N ILE A 38 27.03 -35.32 13.97
CA ILE A 38 26.81 -33.90 14.28
C ILE A 38 27.13 -32.98 13.08
N TRP A 39 27.87 -33.46 12.09
CA TRP A 39 28.23 -32.66 10.91
C TRP A 39 27.04 -31.95 10.21
N PRO A 40 25.79 -32.47 10.18
CA PRO A 40 24.67 -31.77 9.53
C PRO A 40 24.27 -30.46 10.22
N PHE A 41 24.61 -30.27 11.50
CA PHE A 41 24.26 -29.05 12.22
C PHE A 41 25.00 -27.81 11.69
N PHE A 42 26.24 -27.95 11.22
CA PHE A 42 27.04 -26.84 10.68
C PHE A 42 26.40 -26.17 9.45
N PRO A 43 26.05 -26.90 8.36
CA PRO A 43 25.39 -26.29 7.22
C PRO A 43 24.00 -25.76 7.58
N ILE A 44 23.26 -26.42 8.48
CA ILE A 44 21.93 -25.94 8.92
C ILE A 44 22.04 -24.57 9.61
N ILE A 45 22.97 -24.42 10.57
CA ILE A 45 23.18 -23.14 11.27
C ILE A 45 23.62 -22.06 10.28
N LEU A 46 24.47 -22.38 9.30
CA LEU A 46 24.90 -21.45 8.27
C LEU A 46 23.73 -20.97 7.39
N VAL A 47 22.91 -21.90 6.91
CA VAL A 47 21.72 -21.60 6.10
C VAL A 47 20.72 -20.75 6.89
N LEU A 48 20.45 -21.12 8.15
CA LEU A 48 19.50 -20.41 8.99
C LEU A 48 19.99 -18.99 9.32
N THR A 49 21.29 -18.82 9.58
CA THR A 49 21.91 -17.51 9.77
C THR A 49 21.78 -16.65 8.53
N PHE A 50 22.05 -17.21 7.34
CA PHE A 50 21.90 -16.48 6.08
C PHE A 50 20.45 -16.08 5.80
N LEU A 51 19.50 -16.97 6.10
CA LEU A 51 18.06 -16.70 6.01
C LEU A 51 17.68 -15.50 6.90
N PHE A 52 18.07 -15.52 8.18
CA PHE A 52 17.74 -14.42 9.10
C PHE A 52 18.37 -13.09 8.68
N LEU A 53 19.61 -13.11 8.18
CA LEU A 53 20.26 -11.92 7.63
C LEU A 53 19.55 -11.40 6.38
N SER A 54 19.10 -12.28 5.49
CA SER A 54 18.34 -11.93 4.29
C SER A 54 17.00 -11.28 4.65
N ILE A 55 16.26 -11.88 5.59
CA ILE A 55 15.01 -11.32 6.11
C ILE A 55 15.26 -9.94 6.70
N HIS A 56 16.26 -9.80 7.58
CA HIS A 56 16.59 -8.51 8.19
C HIS A 56 16.91 -7.44 7.14
N SER A 57 17.70 -7.78 6.12
CA SER A 57 18.02 -6.89 4.99
C SER A 57 16.76 -6.48 4.21
N HIS A 58 15.85 -7.42 3.93
CA HIS A 58 14.59 -7.14 3.25
C HIS A 58 13.75 -6.13 4.05
N TYR A 59 13.58 -6.34 5.36
CA TYR A 59 12.85 -5.41 6.22
C TYR A 59 13.50 -4.04 6.28
N GLN A 60 14.84 -3.95 6.33
CA GLN A 60 15.54 -2.68 6.27
C GLN A 60 15.31 -1.94 4.94
N LYS A 61 15.30 -2.66 3.81
CA LYS A 61 15.03 -2.07 2.49
C LYS A 61 13.60 -1.53 2.41
N VAL A 62 12.61 -2.30 2.87
CA VAL A 62 11.21 -1.86 2.93
C VAL A 62 11.07 -0.64 3.85
N ALA A 63 11.71 -0.66 5.03
CA ALA A 63 11.69 0.48 5.94
C ALA A 63 12.32 1.75 5.33
N LYS A 64 13.38 1.61 4.52
CA LYS A 64 13.98 2.73 3.78
C LYS A 64 13.06 3.28 2.69
N GLN A 65 12.27 2.43 2.04
CA GLN A 65 11.28 2.86 1.04
C GLN A 65 10.06 3.53 1.68
N LEU A 66 9.70 3.15 2.90
CA LEU A 66 8.54 3.69 3.63
C LEU A 66 8.87 4.89 4.52
N ARG A 67 10.16 5.15 4.77
CA ARG A 67 10.60 6.40 5.39
C ARG A 67 10.30 7.55 4.43
N LEU A 68 9.33 8.38 4.81
CA LEU A 68 9.04 9.63 4.12
C LEU A 68 10.32 10.48 4.16
N TYR A 69 10.91 10.74 3.00
CA TYR A 69 11.97 11.75 2.90
C TYR A 69 11.36 13.12 3.17
N GLU A 70 12.03 13.93 4.00
CA GLU A 70 11.71 15.35 4.16
C GLU A 70 11.84 16.01 2.78
N GLY A 71 10.71 16.40 2.19
CA GLY A 71 10.65 16.89 0.81
C GLY A 71 9.49 16.34 -0.02
N ILE A 72 8.59 15.52 0.54
CA ILE A 72 7.33 15.19 -0.15
C ILE A 72 6.50 16.48 -0.22
N GLU A 73 6.59 17.17 -1.35
CA GLU A 73 5.63 18.20 -1.72
C GLU A 73 4.23 17.60 -1.62
N LYS A 74 3.43 18.16 -0.73
CA LYS A 74 2.02 17.82 -0.57
C LYS A 74 1.37 18.15 -1.91
N ARG A 75 1.19 17.13 -2.76
CA ARG A 75 0.51 17.30 -4.04
C ARG A 75 -0.94 17.68 -3.75
N THR A 76 -1.26 18.94 -3.97
CA THR A 76 -2.63 19.40 -4.04
C THR A 76 -3.17 18.88 -5.37
N TYR A 77 -4.02 17.87 -5.30
CA TYR A 77 -4.76 17.41 -6.48
C TYR A 77 -5.92 18.39 -6.68
N ASP A 78 -5.98 19.00 -7.85
CA ASP A 78 -7.10 19.85 -8.27
C ASP A 78 -8.14 18.92 -8.90
N GLY A 79 -9.22 18.63 -8.17
CA GLY A 79 -10.28 17.70 -8.57
C GLY A 79 -10.09 16.26 -8.07
N ASN A 80 -11.02 15.79 -7.24
CA ASN A 80 -11.14 14.38 -6.83
C ASN A 80 -12.28 13.68 -7.58
N LEU A 81 -11.94 12.79 -8.51
CA LEU A 81 -12.90 11.95 -9.23
C LEU A 81 -13.16 10.66 -8.44
N VAL A 82 -14.40 10.45 -8.01
CA VAL A 82 -14.84 9.25 -7.27
C VAL A 82 -15.65 8.34 -8.18
N LEU A 83 -15.18 7.10 -8.33
CA LEU A 83 -15.85 6.08 -9.12
C LEU A 83 -16.61 5.12 -8.20
N VAL A 84 -17.90 4.92 -8.46
CA VAL A 84 -18.77 4.01 -7.70
C VAL A 84 -19.29 2.90 -8.61
N LEU A 85 -18.98 1.64 -8.28
CA LEU A 85 -19.56 0.48 -8.96
C LEU A 85 -20.95 0.19 -8.39
N VAL A 86 -21.98 0.27 -9.24
CA VAL A 86 -23.38 0.08 -8.86
C VAL A 86 -23.92 -1.17 -9.54
N GLY A 87 -24.28 -2.18 -8.75
CA GLY A 87 -24.91 -3.40 -9.26
C GLY A 87 -26.43 -3.25 -9.42
N ASN A 88 -27.09 -2.63 -8.44
CA ASN A 88 -28.53 -2.38 -8.44
C ASN A 88 -28.80 -1.05 -7.69
N VAL A 89 -29.95 -0.41 -7.94
CA VAL A 89 -30.38 0.77 -7.18
C VAL A 89 -31.00 0.29 -5.88
N THR A 90 -30.28 0.46 -4.78
CA THR A 90 -30.73 0.05 -3.44
C THR A 90 -30.41 1.16 -2.43
N ARG A 91 -31.01 1.08 -1.23
CA ARG A 91 -30.68 2.00 -0.13
C ARG A 91 -29.17 2.06 0.18
N VAL A 92 -28.46 0.94 0.00
CA VAL A 92 -27.01 0.88 0.20
C VAL A 92 -26.27 1.64 -0.90
N SER A 93 -26.69 1.46 -2.16
CA SER A 93 -26.13 2.18 -3.31
C SER A 93 -26.31 3.69 -3.16
N VAL A 94 -27.48 4.12 -2.67
CA VAL A 94 -27.76 5.54 -2.38
C VAL A 94 -26.81 6.10 -1.32
N GLY A 95 -26.60 5.36 -0.23
CA GLY A 95 -25.66 5.76 0.81
C GLY A 95 -24.22 5.89 0.28
N ALA A 96 -23.78 4.94 -0.55
CA ALA A 96 -22.45 4.97 -1.16
C ALA A 96 -22.26 6.17 -2.09
N ILE A 97 -23.27 6.50 -2.89
CA ILE A 97 -23.27 7.63 -3.82
C ILE A 97 -23.30 8.97 -3.08
N ASN A 98 -24.08 9.09 -2.02
CA ASN A 98 -24.11 10.30 -1.19
C ASN A 98 -22.78 10.53 -0.48
N TYR A 99 -22.14 9.46 -0.01
CA TYR A 99 -20.79 9.56 0.54
C TYR A 99 -19.76 9.94 -0.53
N ALA A 100 -19.86 9.38 -1.75
CA ALA A 100 -18.99 9.75 -2.85
C ALA A 100 -19.10 11.25 -3.21
N GLN A 101 -20.32 11.81 -3.19
CA GLN A 101 -20.56 13.23 -3.44
C GLN A 101 -20.02 14.16 -2.35
N SER A 102 -19.86 13.69 -1.10
CA SER A 102 -19.34 14.54 -0.03
C SER A 102 -17.81 14.61 -0.02
N ILE A 103 -17.12 13.65 -0.64
CA ILE A 103 -15.65 13.57 -0.66
C ILE A 103 -15.02 13.90 -2.02
N GLY A 104 -15.81 13.87 -3.10
CA GLY A 104 -15.36 14.03 -4.48
C GLY A 104 -16.00 15.23 -5.16
N ASP A 105 -15.23 15.90 -6.01
CA ASP A 105 -15.72 17.01 -6.84
C ASP A 105 -16.54 16.48 -8.04
N GLU A 106 -16.14 15.33 -8.57
CA GLU A 106 -16.82 14.65 -9.68
C GLU A 106 -17.13 13.20 -9.28
N VAL A 107 -18.38 12.78 -9.42
CA VAL A 107 -18.82 11.40 -9.13
C VAL A 107 -19.26 10.73 -10.42
N LEU A 108 -18.66 9.58 -10.70
CA LEU A 108 -19.00 8.75 -11.85
C LEU A 108 -19.46 7.38 -11.35
N ALA A 109 -20.69 7.02 -11.69
CA ALA A 109 -21.20 5.69 -11.42
C ALA A 109 -20.87 4.78 -12.61
N MET A 110 -20.53 3.53 -12.33
CA MET A 110 -20.38 2.51 -13.37
C MET A 110 -21.24 1.30 -13.07
N HIS A 111 -21.86 0.75 -14.11
CA HIS A 111 -22.62 -0.49 -14.06
C HIS A 111 -22.07 -1.45 -15.11
N ILE A 112 -22.06 -2.74 -14.80
CA ILE A 112 -21.55 -3.76 -15.70
C ILE A 112 -22.70 -4.69 -16.05
N SER A 113 -23.20 -4.53 -17.27
CA SER A 113 -24.27 -5.37 -17.80
C SER A 113 -23.70 -6.62 -18.46
N THR A 114 -24.33 -7.75 -18.17
CA THR A 114 -24.01 -9.04 -18.82
C THR A 114 -25.10 -9.39 -19.82
N LYS A 115 -24.78 -10.17 -20.86
CA LYS A 115 -25.79 -10.59 -21.87
C LYS A 115 -27.01 -11.31 -21.28
N GLU A 116 -26.83 -12.01 -20.17
CA GLU A 116 -27.91 -12.76 -19.49
C GLU A 116 -28.85 -11.84 -18.69
N THR A 117 -28.39 -10.65 -18.29
CA THR A 117 -29.11 -9.71 -17.42
C THR A 117 -29.57 -8.44 -18.14
N ALA A 118 -29.34 -8.36 -19.45
CA ALA A 118 -29.51 -7.11 -20.22
C ALA A 118 -30.88 -6.44 -20.08
N GLU A 119 -31.97 -7.20 -19.95
CA GLU A 119 -33.31 -6.64 -19.75
C GLU A 119 -33.46 -6.00 -18.36
N LYS A 120 -33.06 -6.70 -17.29
CA LYS A 120 -33.07 -6.17 -15.92
C LYS A 120 -32.11 -5.00 -15.75
N ASP A 121 -30.97 -5.05 -16.43
CA ASP A 121 -29.99 -3.99 -16.37
C ASP A 121 -30.57 -2.69 -16.94
N GLN A 122 -31.45 -2.74 -17.96
CA GLN A 122 -32.12 -1.53 -18.47
C GLN A 122 -33.05 -0.90 -17.43
N GLU A 123 -33.80 -1.70 -16.68
CA GLU A 123 -34.64 -1.20 -15.57
C GLU A 123 -33.78 -0.48 -14.53
N ILE A 124 -32.63 -1.07 -14.17
CA ILE A 124 -31.67 -0.49 -13.22
C ILE A 124 -31.10 0.84 -13.74
N LEU A 125 -30.78 0.94 -15.04
CA LEU A 125 -30.29 2.19 -15.63
C LEU A 125 -31.34 3.29 -15.59
N GLN A 126 -32.62 2.95 -15.82
CA GLN A 126 -33.72 3.91 -15.76
C GLN A 126 -33.98 4.36 -14.33
N GLU A 127 -34.10 3.42 -13.39
CA GLU A 127 -34.29 3.73 -11.97
C GLU A 127 -33.15 4.60 -11.43
N PHE A 128 -31.91 4.34 -11.89
CA PHE A 128 -30.76 5.15 -11.51
C PHE A 128 -30.85 6.58 -12.07
N ALA A 129 -31.23 6.72 -13.34
CA ALA A 129 -31.38 8.03 -13.98
C ALA A 129 -32.47 8.86 -13.30
N ASP A 130 -33.56 8.22 -12.86
CA ASP A 130 -34.65 8.87 -12.13
C ASP A 130 -34.22 9.32 -10.73
N TYR A 131 -33.44 8.50 -10.02
CA TYR A 131 -33.02 8.80 -8.65
C TYR A 131 -31.82 9.77 -8.59
N PHE A 132 -30.91 9.70 -9.55
CA PHE A 132 -29.67 10.49 -9.60
C PHE A 132 -29.47 11.17 -10.96
N PRO A 133 -30.27 12.20 -11.30
CA PRO A 133 -30.18 12.88 -12.60
C PRO A 133 -28.85 13.63 -12.81
N ASN A 134 -28.18 13.99 -11.72
CA ASN A 134 -26.94 14.77 -11.77
C ASN A 134 -25.67 13.90 -11.88
N ILE A 135 -25.80 12.57 -11.85
CA ILE A 135 -24.67 11.65 -11.83
C ILE A 135 -24.63 10.87 -13.14
N THR A 136 -23.48 10.89 -13.79
CA THR A 136 -23.29 10.10 -15.02
C THR A 136 -23.14 8.63 -14.66
N LEU A 137 -23.98 7.77 -15.24
CA LEU A 137 -23.85 6.32 -15.15
C LEU A 137 -23.25 5.76 -16.44
N LYS A 138 -22.07 5.13 -16.33
CA LYS A 138 -21.47 4.42 -17.46
C LYS A 138 -21.82 2.94 -17.44
N ASN A 139 -22.60 2.51 -18.42
CA ASN A 139 -22.82 1.08 -18.65
C ASN A 139 -21.67 0.46 -19.48
N ILE A 140 -21.10 -0.63 -18.98
CA ILE A 140 -20.10 -1.45 -19.67
C ILE A 140 -20.70 -2.83 -19.95
N ASN A 141 -20.93 -3.10 -21.24
CA ASN A 141 -21.45 -4.39 -21.68
C ASN A 141 -20.34 -5.43 -21.82
N THR A 142 -20.57 -6.61 -21.27
CA THR A 142 -19.62 -7.73 -21.32
C THR A 142 -20.29 -8.96 -21.92
N SER A 143 -19.54 -9.73 -22.71
CA SER A 143 -20.09 -10.94 -23.37
C SER A 143 -20.26 -12.13 -22.43
N TYR A 144 -19.67 -12.09 -21.23
CA TYR A 144 -19.67 -13.19 -20.25
C TYR A 144 -19.83 -12.63 -18.84
N ARG A 145 -20.15 -13.47 -17.84
CA ARG A 145 -20.35 -13.11 -16.41
C ARG A 145 -19.08 -12.62 -15.69
N ASP A 146 -18.06 -12.22 -16.42
CA ASP A 146 -16.85 -11.61 -15.87
C ASP A 146 -17.10 -10.11 -15.62
N ILE A 147 -17.12 -9.74 -14.34
CA ILE A 147 -17.29 -8.37 -13.85
C ILE A 147 -15.92 -7.75 -13.51
N ILE A 148 -14.93 -8.56 -13.15
CA ILE A 148 -13.66 -8.08 -12.60
C ILE A 148 -12.77 -7.51 -13.70
N THR A 149 -12.55 -8.27 -14.78
CA THR A 149 -11.73 -7.83 -15.91
C THR A 149 -12.20 -6.50 -16.52
N PRO A 150 -13.49 -6.31 -16.85
CA PRO A 150 -13.98 -5.05 -17.42
C PRO A 150 -13.92 -3.90 -16.40
N SER A 151 -14.18 -4.16 -15.12
CA SER A 151 -14.02 -3.16 -14.05
C SER A 151 -12.59 -2.61 -14.00
N VAL A 152 -11.61 -3.51 -13.89
CA VAL A 152 -10.20 -3.12 -13.76
C VAL A 152 -9.72 -2.42 -15.03
N LYS A 153 -10.14 -2.89 -16.21
CA LYS A 153 -9.79 -2.25 -17.48
C LYS A 153 -10.35 -0.82 -17.58
N TYR A 154 -11.57 -0.61 -17.09
CA TYR A 154 -12.18 0.72 -17.07
C TYR A 154 -11.50 1.65 -16.08
N VAL A 155 -11.27 1.20 -14.84
CA VAL A 155 -10.56 1.97 -13.80
C VAL A 155 -9.16 2.38 -14.29
N LYS A 156 -8.43 1.46 -14.94
CA LYS A 156 -7.12 1.78 -15.54
C LYS A 156 -7.19 2.87 -16.60
N ARG A 157 -8.21 2.85 -17.46
CA ARG A 157 -8.42 3.88 -18.49
C ARG A 157 -8.67 5.25 -17.86
N ILE A 158 -9.62 5.32 -16.92
CA ILE A 158 -9.95 6.56 -16.22
C ILE A 158 -8.75 7.09 -15.43
N ALA A 159 -7.99 6.23 -14.77
CA ALA A 159 -6.77 6.62 -14.06
C ALA A 159 -5.68 7.17 -15.00
N GLN A 160 -5.59 6.66 -16.24
CA GLN A 160 -4.68 7.20 -17.26
C GLN A 160 -5.14 8.57 -17.77
N GLU A 161 -6.44 8.73 -18.04
CA GLU A 161 -7.03 10.00 -18.45
C GLU A 161 -6.87 11.07 -17.37
N ALA A 162 -7.12 10.72 -16.10
CA ALA A 162 -6.90 11.62 -14.97
C ALA A 162 -5.44 12.07 -14.87
N LYS A 163 -4.47 11.13 -14.99
CA LYS A 163 -3.04 11.48 -15.03
C LYS A 163 -2.71 12.44 -16.18
N GLN A 164 -3.25 12.21 -17.37
CA GLN A 164 -3.03 13.09 -18.53
C GLN A 164 -3.65 14.48 -18.34
N LYS A 165 -4.77 14.62 -17.62
CA LYS A 165 -5.37 15.92 -17.28
C LYS A 165 -4.57 16.68 -16.23
N THR A 166 -4.03 15.99 -15.22
CA THR A 166 -3.22 16.61 -14.15
C THR A 166 -1.83 17.06 -14.63
N THR A 167 -1.22 16.33 -15.57
CA THR A 167 0.14 16.59 -16.07
C THR A 167 0.34 18.00 -16.71
N PRO A 168 -0.55 18.51 -17.57
CA PRO A 168 -0.40 19.84 -18.18
C PRO A 168 -0.68 21.00 -17.22
N LEU A 169 -1.52 20.84 -16.18
CA LEU A 169 -1.78 21.90 -15.19
C LEU A 169 -0.61 22.06 -14.21
N GLN A 170 0.10 20.97 -13.88
CA GLN A 170 1.32 21.02 -13.09
C GLN A 170 2.50 21.67 -13.83
N SER A 171 2.64 21.47 -15.14
CA SER A 171 3.71 22.13 -15.91
C SER A 171 3.46 23.64 -16.06
N LEU A 172 2.21 24.07 -16.19
CA LEU A 172 1.83 25.48 -16.26
C LEU A 172 1.95 26.19 -14.91
N SER A 173 1.57 25.55 -13.79
CA SER A 173 1.75 26.13 -12.45
C SER A 173 3.21 26.25 -12.04
N HIS A 174 4.07 25.29 -12.38
CA HIS A 174 5.52 25.43 -12.21
C HIS A 174 6.09 26.60 -13.04
N SER A 175 5.65 26.75 -14.30
CA SER A 175 6.06 27.86 -15.17
C SER A 175 5.59 29.22 -14.65
N LEU A 176 4.35 29.32 -14.15
CA LEU A 176 3.79 30.54 -13.57
C LEU A 176 4.44 30.91 -12.23
N SER A 177 4.79 29.93 -11.39
CA SER A 177 5.50 30.16 -10.11
C SER A 177 6.93 30.69 -10.36
N LEU A 178 7.65 30.11 -11.32
CA LEU A 178 8.97 30.60 -11.76
C LEU A 178 8.90 31.99 -12.41
N THR A 179 7.83 32.28 -13.17
CA THR A 179 7.65 33.60 -13.81
C THR A 179 7.23 34.68 -12.81
N SER A 180 6.47 34.33 -11.76
CA SER A 180 6.11 35.23 -10.65
C SER A 180 7.34 35.61 -9.82
N LEU A 181 8.18 34.62 -9.44
CA LEU A 181 9.45 34.86 -8.76
C LEU A 181 10.45 35.65 -9.63
N GLY A 182 10.48 35.40 -10.94
CA GLY A 182 11.32 36.15 -11.89
C GLY A 182 10.90 37.61 -12.13
N LYS A 183 9.60 37.94 -12.05
CA LYS A 183 9.11 39.32 -12.18
C LYS A 183 9.33 40.18 -10.94
N ILE A 184 9.29 39.60 -9.74
CA ILE A 184 9.56 40.32 -8.49
C ILE A 184 11.04 40.75 -8.41
N SER A 185 11.96 39.96 -8.97
CA SER A 185 13.39 40.32 -9.01
C SER A 185 13.76 41.42 -10.01
N CYS A 186 12.87 41.77 -10.96
CA CYS A 186 13.16 42.80 -11.99
C CYS A 186 12.56 44.17 -11.66
N THR A 187 11.78 44.30 -10.57
CA THR A 187 11.13 45.57 -10.17
C THR A 187 11.84 46.26 -9.00
N ILE A 188 13.03 45.78 -8.63
CA ILE A 188 13.92 46.42 -7.65
C ILE A 188 15.27 46.64 -8.33
N LYS A 189 15.34 47.66 -9.20
CA LYS A 189 16.60 48.27 -9.61
C LYS A 189 16.39 49.73 -9.95
#